data_AF-A0A7C3SI90-F1
#
_entry.id   AF-A0A7C3SI90-F1
#
_cell.length_a   1.000
_cell.length_b   1.000
_cell.length_c   1.000
_cell.angle_alpha   90.00
_cell.angle_beta   90.00
_cell.angle_gamma   90.00
#
_symmetry.space_group_name_H-M   'P 1'
#
loop_
_entity.id
_entity.type
_entity.pdbx_description
1 polymer ?
#
loop_
_entity_poly.entity_id
_entity_poly.type
_entity_poly.pdbx_seq_one_letter_code
_entity_poly.pdbx_strand_id
1 'polypeptide(L)' 'MKYGMNLLLWTDTLTDAMLPLLEELKEIGYDAVELPCFDLDDLDNYRKWGKRLDELGLERTGTAIRGPD' A
#
# COMPACT_ATOMS: atom_id res chain seq x y z
N MET A 1 11.51 -10.48 -12.89
CA MET A 1 10.08 -10.10 -13.01
C MET A 1 9.61 -9.79 -11.59
N LYS A 2 8.91 -8.67 -11.37
CA LYS A 2 8.41 -8.30 -10.04
C LYS A 2 6.91 -8.61 -9.93
N TYR A 3 6.46 -9.06 -8.77
CA TYR A 3 5.06 -9.35 -8.48
C TYR A 3 4.53 -8.39 -7.42
N GLY A 4 3.43 -7.72 -7.73
CA GLY A 4 2.77 -6.76 -6.84
C GLY A 4 1.38 -7.25 -6.41
N MET A 5 0.97 -6.86 -5.20
CA MET A 5 -0.39 -7.08 -4.69
C MET A 5 -1.14 -5.76 -4.56
N ASN A 6 -2.34 -5.69 -5.13
CA ASN A 6 -3.20 -4.52 -4.99
C ASN A 6 -3.96 -4.56 -3.65
N LEU A 7 -3.85 -3.48 -2.86
CA LEU A 7 -4.42 -3.44 -1.52
C LEU A 7 -5.90 -3.04 -1.47
N LEU A 8 -6.53 -2.60 -2.57
CA LEU A 8 -7.99 -2.37 -2.61
C LEU A 8 -8.79 -3.64 -2.33
N LEU A 9 -8.17 -4.81 -2.38
CA LEU A 9 -8.78 -6.04 -1.92
C LEU A 9 -9.13 -5.99 -0.41
N TRP A 10 -8.39 -5.21 0.40
CA TRP A 10 -8.58 -5.15 1.84
C TRP A 10 -8.85 -3.75 2.40
N THR A 11 -8.34 -2.68 1.78
CA THR A 11 -8.44 -1.34 2.35
C THR A 11 -8.40 -0.25 1.29
N ASP A 12 -9.06 0.87 1.58
CA ASP A 12 -9.01 2.13 0.83
C ASP A 12 -8.08 3.17 1.50
N THR A 13 -7.70 2.95 2.76
CA THR A 13 -6.89 3.86 3.56
C THR A 13 -5.99 3.08 4.51
N LEU A 14 -4.68 3.26 4.40
CA LEU A 14 -3.74 2.53 5.22
C LEU A 14 -3.83 2.96 6.69
N THR A 15 -4.02 1.98 7.57
CA THR A 15 -3.99 2.12 9.03
C THR A 15 -3.08 1.05 9.63
N ASP A 16 -2.70 1.20 10.90
CA ASP A 16 -1.78 0.27 11.56
C ASP A 16 -2.27 -1.19 11.56
N ALA A 17 -3.58 -1.41 11.36
CA ALA A 17 -4.17 -2.73 11.17
C ALA A 17 -3.66 -3.48 9.93
N MET A 18 -3.03 -2.78 8.97
CA MET A 18 -2.46 -3.38 7.75
C MET A 18 -1.06 -3.95 7.94
N LEU A 19 -0.39 -3.68 9.07
CA LEU A 19 0.98 -4.18 9.30
C LEU A 19 1.08 -5.71 9.18
N PRO A 20 0.21 -6.52 9.83
CA PRO A 20 0.30 -7.98 9.73
C PRO A 20 0.10 -8.48 8.29
N LEU A 21 -0.80 -7.83 7.53
CA LEU A 21 -1.02 -8.19 6.12
C LEU A 21 0.21 -7.88 5.26
N LEU A 22 0.86 -6.74 5.47
CA LEU A 22 2.06 -6.38 4.71
C LEU A 22 3.23 -7.31 5.02
N GLU A 23 3.39 -7.70 6.29
CA GLU A 23 4.35 -8.73 6.72
C GLU A 23 4.06 -10.07 6.03
N GLU A 24 2.79 -10.52 6.04
CA GLU A 24 2.37 -11.76 5.37
C GLU A 24 2.64 -11.70 3.86
N LEU A 25 2.29 -10.59 3.18
CA LEU A 25 2.56 -10.42 1.75
C LEU A 25 4.06 -10.49 1.44
N LYS A 26 4.90 -9.94 2.34
CA LYS A 26 6.35 -10.03 2.21
C LYS A 26 6.84 -11.47 2.39
N GLU A 27 6.31 -12.20 3.38
CA GLU A 27 6.63 -13.60 3.64
C GLU A 27 6.21 -14.53 2.49
N ILE A 28 5.06 -14.27 1.87
CA ILE A 28 4.60 -14.98 0.66
C ILE A 28 5.56 -14.79 -0.52
N GLY A 29 6.26 -13.65 -0.57
CA GLY A 29 7.26 -13.34 -1.59
C GLY A 29 6.83 -12.27 -2.60
N TYR A 30 5.86 -11.41 -2.27
CA TYR A 30 5.58 -10.24 -3.09
C TYR A 30 6.73 -9.22 -3.03
N ASP A 31 7.01 -8.59 -4.17
CA ASP A 31 8.03 -7.56 -4.30
C ASP A 31 7.47 -6.16 -3.97
N ALA A 32 6.19 -5.94 -4.26
CA ALA A 32 5.54 -4.64 -4.17
C ALA A 32 4.08 -4.71 -3.71
N VAL A 33 3.56 -3.58 -3.25
CA VAL A 33 2.13 -3.37 -3.00
C VAL A 33 1.61 -2.15 -3.76
N GLU A 34 0.38 -2.21 -4.26
CA GLU A 34 -0.28 -1.06 -4.89
C GLU A 34 -1.24 -0.40 -3.91
N LEU A 35 -0.94 0.84 -3.53
CA LEU A 35 -1.64 1.58 -2.48
C LEU A 35 -2.80 2.41 -3.04
N PRO A 36 -3.98 2.42 -2.41
CA PRO A 36 -5.04 3.36 -2.76
C PRO A 36 -4.65 4.80 -2.38
N CYS A 37 -4.75 5.70 -3.35
CA CYS A 37 -4.43 7.13 -3.20
C CYS A 37 -5.70 7.98 -3.19
N PHE A 38 -6.52 7.90 -2.14
CA PHE A 38 -7.82 8.61 -2.05
C PHE A 38 -7.85 9.74 -1.02
N ASP A 39 -7.08 9.63 0.07
CA ASP A 39 -7.05 10.65 1.13
C ASP A 39 -5.99 11.71 0.84
N LEU A 40 -6.29 12.61 -0.09
CA LEU A 40 -5.34 13.64 -0.52
C LEU A 40 -5.10 14.74 0.52
N ASP A 41 -5.90 14.76 1.60
CA ASP A 41 -5.78 15.73 2.69
C ASP A 41 -4.77 15.26 3.76
N ASP A 42 -4.54 13.94 3.91
CA ASP A 42 -3.56 13.37 4.84
C ASP A 42 -2.28 12.86 4.15
N LEU A 43 -1.45 13.80 3.69
CA LEU A 43 -0.14 13.50 3.10
C LEU A 43 0.86 12.90 4.10
N ASP A 44 0.66 13.12 5.40
CA ASP A 44 1.57 12.64 6.42
C ASP A 44 1.38 11.14 6.69
N ASN A 45 0.15 10.63 6.55
CA ASN A 45 -0.09 9.18 6.55
C ASN A 45 0.66 8.49 5.39
N TYR A 46 0.67 9.07 4.19
CA TYR A 46 1.46 8.52 3.07
C TYR A 46 2.97 8.57 3.32
N ARG A 47 3.48 9.64 3.95
CA ARG A 47 4.91 9.70 4.34
C ARG A 47 5.27 8.64 5.38
N LYS A 48 4.41 8.46 6.40
CA LYS A 48 4.56 7.43 7.44
C LYS A 48 4.63 6.04 6.81
N TRP A 49 3.65 5.70 5.97
CA TRP A 49 3.61 4.41 5.29
C TRP A 49 4.74 4.21 4.34
N GLY A 50 5.25 5.28 3.76
CA GLY A 50 6.43 5.18 2.95
C GLY A 50 7.64 4.64 3.68
N LYS A 51 7.96 5.21 4.83
CA LYS A 51 9.07 4.73 5.67
C LYS A 51 8.87 3.28 6.08
N ARG A 52 7.64 2.90 6.46
CA ARG A 52 7.33 1.52 6.86
C ARG A 52 7.51 0.50 5.74
N LEU A 53 7.09 0.85 4.52
CA LEU A 53 7.27 -0.04 3.36
C LEU A 53 8.75 -0.18 2.98
N ASP A 54 9.52 0.91 3.11
CA ASP A 54 10.97 0.87 2.93
C ASP A 54 11.64 -0.03 3.99
N GLU A 55 11.21 0.05 5.26
CA GLU A 55 11.67 -0.80 6.36
C GLU A 55 11.32 -2.29 6.16
N LEU A 56 10.14 -2.59 5.60
CA LEU A 56 9.71 -3.95 5.24
C LEU A 56 10.37 -4.49 3.96
N GLY A 57 11.04 -3.63 3.19
CA GLY A 57 11.58 -3.98 1.88
C GLY A 57 10.49 -4.32 0.86
N LEU A 58 9.32 -3.67 0.97
CA LEU A 58 8.23 -3.74 -0.01
C LEU A 58 8.26 -2.49 -0.88
N GLU A 59 8.38 -2.66 -2.20
CA GLU A 59 8.18 -1.57 -3.13
C GLU A 59 6.71 -1.17 -3.20
N ARG A 60 6.42 -0.04 -3.85
CA ARG A 60 5.05 0.49 -3.90
C ARG A 60 4.72 1.21 -5.19
N THR A 61 3.49 1.00 -5.64
CA THR A 61 2.80 1.80 -6.67
C THR A 61 1.55 2.43 -6.07
N GLY A 62 0.91 3.33 -6.82
CA GLY A 62 -0.34 3.97 -6.40
C GLY A 62 -1.48 3.59 -7.36
N THR A 63 -2.66 3.36 -6.81
CA THR A 63 -3.91 3.22 -7.57
C THR A 63 -4.87 4.34 -7.22
N ALA A 64 -5.52 4.89 -8.23
CA ALA A 64 -6.54 5.92 -8.10
C ALA A 64 -7.76 5.48 -8.91
N ILE A 65 -8.93 5.90 -8.46
CA ILE A 65 -10.19 5.62 -9.14
C ILE A 65 -10.68 6.91 -9.79
N ARG A 66 -11.15 6.79 -11.04
CA ARG A 66 -11.79 7.90 -11.76
C ARG A 66 -13.28 7.62 -11.85
N GLY A 67 -14.08 8.55 -11.33
CA GLY A 67 -15.55 8.49 -11.40
C GLY A 67 -16.08 8.67 -12.83
N PRO A 68 -17.39 8.60 -13.04
CA PRO A 68 -17.99 8.67 -14.38
C PRO A 68 -17.72 9.98 -15.14
N ASP A 69 -17.43 11.07 -14.45
CA ASP A 69 -17.15 12.39 -15.04
C ASP A 69 -15.68 12.55 -15.45
#